data_AF-A0A7Y2EMC5-F1
#
_entry.id   AF-A0A7Y2EMC5-F1
#
_cell.length_a   1.000
_cell.length_b   1.000
_cell.length_c   1.000
_cell.angle_alpha   90.00
_cell.angle_beta   90.00
_cell.angle_gamma   90.00
#
_symmetry.space_group_name_H-M   'P 1'
#
loop_
_entity.id
_entity.type
_entity.pdbx_description
1 polymer ?
#
loop_
_entity_poly.entity_id
_entity_poly.type
_entity_poly.pdbx_seq_one_letter_code
_entity_poly.pdbx_strand_id
1 'polypeptide(L)'
;GAVSAAVAEPSEATMLDCPLRDAPWSVETPLMDVLLSPRASAIVNRHMGGVLEKLPPQFASAEAPSFSAILDLKALAGMAGLSPDVLAALDAELAKLELTDVERTARCKRYDDELPDLTLPAGTPRLLLFQKITGFLDEPSVAAATTTLYELADAHGWSLVETDRAGVMTPESLARFDAVIWNNTSGDVLTLSQRAAFRQYIEAGGGFVGIHGAGGDPVYFWDWYVDTLLGARFIGHSSDPQFQDAKIVVEQSSTRIAQDLAPGWTLHEEWYSFANSPRESGATVIATLDEGSYSLVGRGGQDLRMGDHPIVWTRCVGQGRSFYSAIGHRPQVYADERHRSLLKDGVLWAAGGACADTQ
;
A
#
# COMPACT_ATOMS: atom_id res chain seq x y z
N GLY A 1 -45.27 24.48 -32.75
CA GLY A 1 -43.88 24.11 -33.03
C GLY A 1 -43.33 23.44 -31.79
N ALA A 2 -43.14 22.12 -31.84
CA ALA A 2 -42.57 21.38 -30.74
C ALA A 2 -41.04 21.60 -30.75
N VAL A 3 -40.50 22.08 -29.63
CA VAL A 3 -39.07 22.22 -29.42
C VAL A 3 -38.54 20.83 -29.10
N SER A 4 -37.75 20.28 -30.03
CA SER A 4 -37.02 19.03 -29.84
C SER A 4 -35.92 19.27 -28.82
N ALA A 5 -36.01 18.58 -27.69
CA ALA A 5 -34.89 18.45 -26.76
C ALA A 5 -33.83 17.59 -27.44
N ALA A 6 -32.68 18.20 -27.73
CA ALA A 6 -31.49 17.47 -28.14
C ALA A 6 -31.04 16.60 -26.96
N VAL A 7 -31.10 15.29 -27.16
CA VAL A 7 -30.46 14.31 -26.28
C VAL A 7 -28.96 14.53 -26.43
N ALA A 8 -28.28 14.92 -25.35
CA ALA A 8 -26.83 14.96 -25.32
C ALA A 8 -26.31 13.54 -25.59
N GLU A 9 -25.44 13.41 -26.60
CA GLU A 9 -24.75 12.15 -26.85
C GLU A 9 -23.93 11.75 -25.62
N PRO A 10 -23.81 10.45 -25.31
CA PRO A 10 -22.94 10.00 -24.23
C PRO A 10 -21.51 10.43 -24.58
N SER A 11 -20.90 11.20 -23.67
CA SER A 11 -19.46 11.47 -23.68
C SER A 11 -18.74 10.18 -23.96
N GLU A 12 -17.87 10.14 -24.98
CA GLU A 12 -16.84 9.10 -25.08
C GLU A 12 -16.21 8.99 -23.68
N ALA A 13 -16.26 7.80 -23.08
CA ALA A 13 -15.65 7.58 -21.79
C ALA A 13 -14.18 7.96 -21.94
N THR A 14 -13.77 9.06 -21.30
CA THR A 14 -12.38 9.51 -21.30
C THR A 14 -11.56 8.35 -20.77
N MET A 15 -10.65 7.83 -21.61
CA MET A 15 -9.80 6.71 -21.23
C MET A 15 -9.02 7.09 -19.96
N LEU A 16 -9.13 6.24 -18.92
CA LEU A 16 -8.44 6.44 -17.65
C LEU A 16 -6.93 6.65 -17.86
N ASP A 17 -6.36 7.57 -17.10
CA ASP A 17 -4.94 7.89 -17.09
C ASP A 17 -4.16 6.96 -16.15
N CYS A 18 -4.32 5.65 -16.36
CA CYS A 18 -3.75 4.65 -15.47
C CYS A 18 -2.22 4.58 -15.56
N PRO A 19 -1.53 4.36 -14.44
CA PRO A 19 -0.12 4.02 -14.41
C PRO A 19 0.19 2.85 -15.34
N LEU A 20 1.37 2.89 -15.94
CA LEU A 20 1.91 1.81 -16.78
C LEU A 20 1.09 1.48 -18.05
N ARG A 21 -0.02 2.19 -18.33
CA ARG A 21 -0.81 2.05 -19.57
C ARG A 21 0.11 2.07 -20.79
N ASP A 22 1.00 3.05 -20.82
CA ASP A 22 1.89 3.32 -21.95
C ASP A 22 3.34 2.88 -21.71
N ALA A 23 3.64 2.23 -20.58
CA ALA A 23 4.98 1.80 -20.23
C ALA A 23 5.44 0.66 -21.16
N PRO A 24 6.65 0.75 -21.77
CA PRO A 24 7.18 -0.32 -22.61
C PRO A 24 7.31 -1.63 -21.81
N TRP A 25 7.23 -2.76 -22.51
CA TRP A 25 7.49 -4.07 -21.90
C TRP A 25 8.95 -4.17 -21.44
N SER A 26 9.15 -4.65 -20.22
CA SER A 26 10.45 -4.85 -19.57
C SER A 26 10.34 -5.90 -18.47
N VAL A 27 11.47 -6.27 -17.87
CA VAL A 27 11.47 -7.13 -16.67
C VAL A 27 10.89 -6.47 -15.42
N GLU A 28 10.66 -5.16 -15.46
CA GLU A 28 9.97 -4.38 -14.41
C GLU A 28 8.46 -4.27 -14.67
N THR A 29 7.96 -4.84 -15.77
CA THR A 29 6.52 -4.90 -16.04
C THR A 29 5.83 -5.77 -14.97
N PRO A 30 4.70 -5.31 -14.40
CA PRO A 30 3.92 -6.12 -13.47
C PRO A 30 3.58 -7.48 -14.05
N LEU A 31 3.67 -8.54 -13.25
CA LEU A 31 3.35 -9.90 -13.66
C LEU A 31 1.90 -9.97 -14.17
N MET A 32 0.97 -9.25 -13.54
CA MET A 32 -0.41 -9.13 -13.98
C MET A 32 -0.52 -8.67 -15.44
N ASP A 33 0.30 -7.68 -15.84
CA ASP A 33 0.29 -7.16 -17.21
C ASP A 33 0.87 -8.16 -18.21
N VAL A 34 1.90 -8.92 -17.80
CA VAL A 34 2.45 -10.00 -18.61
C VAL A 34 1.40 -11.09 -18.86
N LEU A 35 0.62 -11.44 -17.84
CA LEU A 35 -0.46 -12.45 -17.94
C LEU A 35 -1.61 -11.99 -18.85
N LEU A 36 -1.82 -10.68 -19.04
CA LEU A 36 -2.79 -10.13 -19.99
C LEU A 36 -2.37 -10.29 -21.47
N SER A 37 -1.07 -10.45 -21.75
CA SER A 37 -0.54 -10.54 -23.12
C SER A 37 -0.01 -11.95 -23.42
N PRO A 38 -0.69 -12.73 -24.28
CA PRO A 38 -0.18 -14.03 -24.74
C PRO A 38 1.20 -13.93 -25.39
N ARG A 39 1.50 -12.80 -26.05
CA ARG A 39 2.81 -12.55 -26.69
C ARG A 39 3.90 -12.36 -25.64
N ALA A 40 3.67 -11.50 -24.64
CA ALA A 40 4.64 -11.30 -23.55
C ALA A 40 4.82 -12.58 -22.72
N SER A 41 3.72 -13.25 -22.37
CA SER A 41 3.74 -14.54 -21.65
C SER A 41 4.56 -15.61 -22.38
N ALA A 42 4.42 -15.72 -23.71
CA ALA A 42 5.20 -16.66 -24.51
C ALA A 42 6.72 -16.37 -24.49
N ILE A 43 7.11 -15.09 -24.51
CA ILE A 43 8.52 -14.69 -24.36
C ILE A 43 9.03 -15.09 -22.97
N VAL A 44 8.30 -14.73 -21.92
CA VAL A 44 8.66 -15.03 -20.53
C VAL A 44 8.81 -16.53 -20.30
N ASN A 45 7.85 -17.35 -20.72
CA ASN A 45 7.94 -18.81 -20.56
C ASN A 45 9.13 -19.41 -21.32
N ARG A 46 9.48 -18.89 -22.49
CA ARG A 46 10.63 -19.39 -23.24
C ARG A 46 11.96 -19.09 -22.53
N HIS A 47 12.11 -17.89 -21.97
CA HIS A 47 13.33 -17.51 -21.24
C HIS A 47 13.41 -18.12 -19.84
N MET A 48 12.28 -18.26 -19.16
CA MET A 48 12.21 -18.68 -17.76
C MET A 48 11.73 -20.14 -17.58
N GLY A 49 11.77 -20.96 -18.63
CA GLY A 49 11.51 -22.41 -18.54
C GLY A 49 10.08 -22.78 -18.12
N GLY A 50 9.09 -22.07 -18.67
CA GLY A 50 7.67 -22.27 -18.37
C GLY A 50 7.27 -21.83 -16.97
N VAL A 51 7.95 -20.81 -16.41
CA VAL A 51 7.69 -20.36 -15.03
C VAL A 51 6.23 -19.97 -14.79
N LEU A 52 5.57 -19.33 -15.77
CA LEU A 52 4.20 -18.86 -15.62
C LEU A 52 3.21 -20.01 -15.50
N GLU A 53 3.49 -21.14 -16.16
CA GLU A 53 2.67 -22.36 -16.11
C GLU A 53 2.80 -23.10 -14.77
N LYS A 54 3.85 -22.79 -14.00
CA LYS A 54 4.15 -23.39 -12.70
C LYS A 54 3.80 -22.46 -11.53
N LEU A 55 3.28 -21.26 -11.83
CA LEU A 55 2.87 -20.32 -10.79
C LEU A 55 1.75 -20.93 -9.94
N PRO A 56 1.85 -20.85 -8.61
CA PRO A 56 0.72 -21.16 -7.75
C PRO A 56 -0.48 -20.27 -8.10
N PRO A 57 -1.73 -20.74 -7.92
CA PRO A 57 -2.93 -20.02 -8.34
C PRO A 57 -3.01 -18.57 -7.86
N GLN A 58 -2.55 -18.29 -6.64
CA GLN A 58 -2.56 -16.95 -6.06
C GLN A 58 -1.66 -15.92 -6.81
N PHE A 59 -0.70 -16.39 -7.61
CA PHE A 59 0.19 -15.55 -8.43
C PHE A 59 -0.19 -15.57 -9.92
N ALA A 60 -1.16 -16.38 -10.33
CA ALA A 60 -1.45 -16.70 -11.73
C ALA A 60 -2.73 -16.02 -12.26
N SER A 61 -3.15 -14.90 -11.67
CA SER A 61 -4.32 -14.13 -12.12
C SER A 61 -3.91 -12.89 -12.90
N ALA A 62 -4.66 -12.56 -13.95
CA ALA A 62 -4.56 -11.28 -14.66
C ALA A 62 -5.61 -10.26 -14.17
N GLU A 63 -6.38 -10.62 -13.15
CA GLU A 63 -7.46 -9.82 -12.57
C GLU A 63 -7.13 -9.48 -11.11
N ALA A 64 -7.41 -8.24 -10.73
CA ALA A 64 -7.24 -7.74 -9.38
C ALA A 64 -8.46 -8.11 -8.50
N PRO A 65 -8.27 -8.39 -7.20
CA PRO A 65 -6.99 -8.41 -6.48
C PRO A 65 -6.16 -9.67 -6.75
N SER A 66 -4.83 -9.53 -6.89
CA SER A 66 -3.90 -10.67 -6.99
C SER A 66 -2.45 -10.29 -6.66
N PHE A 67 -1.66 -11.25 -6.15
CA PHE A 67 -0.21 -11.08 -5.99
C PHE A 67 0.52 -10.72 -7.28
N SER A 68 -0.03 -11.08 -8.44
CA SER A 68 0.57 -10.70 -9.73
C SER A 68 0.57 -9.18 -9.96
N ALA A 69 -0.28 -8.40 -9.27
CA ALA A 69 -0.29 -6.95 -9.32
C ALA A 69 0.84 -6.30 -8.50
N ILE A 70 1.50 -7.06 -7.62
CA ILE A 70 2.55 -6.59 -6.70
C ILE A 70 3.87 -7.31 -6.91
N LEU A 71 4.02 -7.98 -8.05
CA LEU A 71 5.26 -8.62 -8.49
C LEU A 71 5.59 -8.15 -9.89
N ASP A 72 6.88 -8.04 -10.20
CA ASP A 72 7.40 -7.93 -11.55
C ASP A 72 8.17 -9.20 -11.94
N LEU A 73 8.70 -9.23 -13.17
CA LEU A 73 9.45 -10.39 -13.65
C LEU A 73 10.81 -10.52 -12.97
N LYS A 74 11.40 -9.42 -12.50
CA LYS A 74 12.65 -9.44 -11.74
C LYS A 74 12.48 -10.13 -10.39
N ALA A 75 11.43 -9.81 -9.65
CA ALA A 75 11.07 -10.47 -8.39
C ALA A 75 10.79 -11.96 -8.63
N LEU A 76 10.01 -12.28 -9.66
CA LEU A 76 9.72 -13.68 -10.02
C LEU A 76 11.00 -14.47 -10.39
N ALA A 77 11.91 -13.87 -11.15
CA ALA A 77 13.18 -14.47 -11.52
C ALA A 77 14.09 -14.70 -10.30
N GLY A 78 14.13 -13.74 -9.37
CA GLY A 78 14.85 -13.88 -8.10
C GLY A 78 14.33 -15.06 -7.27
N MET A 79 13.01 -15.19 -7.18
CA MET A 79 12.36 -16.33 -6.50
C MET A 79 12.65 -17.68 -7.18
N ALA A 80 12.79 -17.68 -8.51
CA ALA A 80 13.12 -18.86 -9.29
C ALA A 80 14.64 -19.16 -9.35
N GLY A 81 15.48 -18.31 -8.75
CA GLY A 81 16.94 -18.48 -8.75
C GLY A 81 17.57 -18.33 -10.14
N LEU A 82 16.98 -17.52 -11.02
CA LEU A 82 17.50 -17.30 -12.37
C LEU A 82 18.68 -16.32 -12.37
N SER A 83 19.59 -16.50 -13.32
CA SER A 83 20.78 -15.64 -13.43
C SER A 83 20.46 -14.26 -14.03
N PRO A 84 21.29 -13.24 -13.73
CA PRO A 84 21.16 -11.92 -14.34
C PRO A 84 21.19 -11.93 -15.88
N ASP A 85 21.93 -12.86 -16.48
CA ASP A 85 22.02 -12.99 -17.94
C ASP A 85 20.68 -13.38 -18.57
N VAL A 86 19.91 -14.26 -17.91
CA VAL A 86 18.56 -14.63 -18.36
C VAL A 86 17.64 -13.41 -18.29
N LEU A 87 17.73 -12.61 -17.23
CA LEU A 87 16.95 -11.38 -17.09
C LEU A 87 17.30 -10.35 -18.16
N ALA A 88 18.59 -10.13 -18.44
CA ALA A 88 19.02 -9.19 -19.47
C ALA A 88 18.56 -9.61 -20.88
N ALA A 89 18.62 -10.90 -21.19
CA ALA A 89 18.14 -11.44 -22.47
C ALA A 89 16.62 -11.34 -22.60
N LEU A 90 15.88 -11.62 -21.52
CA LEU A 90 14.44 -11.47 -21.45
C LEU A 90 14.03 -10.02 -21.67
N ASP A 91 14.65 -9.08 -20.95
CA ASP A 91 14.36 -7.65 -21.05
C ASP A 91 14.58 -7.12 -22.47
N ALA A 92 15.71 -7.46 -23.08
CA ALA A 92 16.04 -7.06 -24.44
C ALA A 92 15.07 -7.62 -25.49
N GLU A 93 14.42 -8.75 -25.23
CA GLU A 93 13.39 -9.29 -26.13
C GLU A 93 12.01 -8.68 -25.88
N LEU A 94 11.62 -8.50 -24.62
CA LEU A 94 10.38 -7.82 -24.25
C LEU A 94 10.34 -6.40 -24.81
N ALA A 95 11.45 -5.66 -24.72
CA ALA A 95 11.56 -4.29 -25.24
C ALA A 95 11.29 -4.15 -26.75
N LYS A 96 11.29 -5.25 -27.52
CA LYS A 96 10.95 -5.27 -28.95
C LYS A 96 9.45 -5.38 -29.21
N LEU A 97 8.65 -5.72 -28.20
CA LEU A 97 7.20 -5.79 -28.33
C LEU A 97 6.59 -4.40 -28.32
N GLU A 98 5.86 -4.08 -29.38
CA GLU A 98 4.98 -2.91 -29.38
C GLU A 98 3.69 -3.20 -28.61
N LEU A 99 3.30 -2.25 -27.78
CA LEU A 99 2.03 -2.23 -27.06
C LEU A 99 0.86 -2.01 -28.01
N THR A 100 -0.12 -2.91 -27.95
CA THR A 100 -1.40 -2.79 -28.65
C THR A 100 -2.42 -2.01 -27.83
N ASP A 101 -3.43 -1.42 -28.47
CA ASP A 101 -4.52 -0.70 -27.78
C ASP A 101 -5.32 -1.59 -26.83
N VAL A 102 -5.44 -2.89 -27.18
CA VAL A 102 -6.08 -3.89 -26.33
C VAL A 102 -5.30 -4.08 -25.03
N GLU A 103 -3.96 -4.18 -25.11
CA GLU A 103 -3.10 -4.29 -23.93
C GLU A 103 -3.15 -3.01 -23.09
N ARG A 104 -3.06 -1.82 -23.71
CA ARG A 104 -3.19 -0.53 -23.02
C ARG A 104 -4.50 -0.44 -22.25
N THR A 105 -5.61 -0.79 -22.89
CA THR A 105 -6.95 -0.79 -22.29
C THR A 105 -7.05 -1.82 -21.16
N ALA A 106 -6.51 -3.02 -21.35
CA ALA A 106 -6.56 -4.09 -20.35
C ALA A 106 -5.79 -3.73 -19.08
N ARG A 107 -4.61 -3.10 -19.20
CA ARG A 107 -3.82 -2.62 -18.05
C ARG A 107 -4.60 -1.64 -17.17
N CYS A 108 -5.47 -0.84 -17.78
CA CYS A 108 -6.26 0.17 -17.07
C CYS A 108 -7.42 -0.41 -16.24
N LYS A 109 -7.87 -1.65 -16.50
CA LYS A 109 -9.10 -2.22 -15.89
C LYS A 109 -9.05 -2.38 -14.37
N ARG A 110 -7.86 -2.39 -13.75
CA ARG A 110 -7.70 -2.50 -12.30
C ARG A 110 -7.94 -1.18 -11.54
N TYR A 111 -8.01 -0.06 -12.26
CA TYR A 111 -8.27 1.27 -11.71
C TYR A 111 -9.72 1.70 -11.98
N ASP A 112 -10.20 2.67 -11.20
CA ASP A 112 -11.52 3.28 -11.34
C ASP A 112 -11.44 4.79 -11.10
N ASP A 113 -12.37 5.55 -11.67
CA ASP A 113 -12.59 6.98 -11.45
C ASP A 113 -13.99 7.27 -10.91
N GLU A 114 -14.72 6.24 -10.48
CA GLU A 114 -16.07 6.37 -9.95
C GLU A 114 -16.03 7.19 -8.65
N LEU A 115 -16.68 8.36 -8.64
CA LEU A 115 -16.82 9.16 -7.43
C LEU A 115 -17.91 8.56 -6.54
N PRO A 116 -17.58 8.02 -5.36
CA PRO A 116 -18.59 7.46 -4.46
C PRO A 116 -19.46 8.56 -3.84
N ASP A 117 -20.73 8.24 -3.58
CA ASP A 117 -21.61 9.09 -2.77
C ASP A 117 -21.26 8.95 -1.28
N LEU A 118 -20.46 9.89 -0.77
CA LEU A 118 -19.98 9.89 0.61
C LEU A 118 -20.73 10.91 1.45
N THR A 119 -21.55 10.42 2.39
CA THR A 119 -22.15 11.24 3.44
C THR A 119 -21.31 11.16 4.71
N LEU A 120 -20.64 12.26 5.05
CA LEU A 120 -19.86 12.37 6.29
C LEU A 120 -20.78 12.48 7.51
N PRO A 121 -20.66 11.58 8.51
CA PRO A 121 -21.35 11.76 9.78
C PRO A 121 -20.81 12.99 10.54
N ALA A 122 -21.53 13.45 11.57
CA ALA A 122 -21.01 14.48 12.46
C ALA A 122 -19.84 13.93 13.29
N GLY A 123 -18.81 14.75 13.52
CA GLY A 123 -17.65 14.36 14.32
C GLY A 123 -16.35 15.02 13.84
N THR A 124 -15.31 14.92 14.66
CA THR A 124 -13.96 15.41 14.34
C THR A 124 -12.91 14.47 14.94
N PRO A 125 -11.78 14.19 14.26
CA PRO A 125 -11.49 14.57 12.88
C PRO A 125 -12.40 13.89 11.85
N ARG A 126 -12.37 14.40 10.62
CA ARG A 126 -13.02 13.82 9.44
C ARG A 126 -12.03 12.92 8.72
N LEU A 127 -12.38 11.66 8.55
CA LEU A 127 -11.49 10.59 8.14
C LEU A 127 -12.08 9.86 6.94
N LEU A 128 -11.24 9.64 5.93
CA LEU A 128 -11.54 8.75 4.81
C LEU A 128 -10.85 7.42 5.04
N LEU A 129 -11.62 6.36 5.23
CA LEU A 129 -11.13 4.98 5.26
C LEU A 129 -11.09 4.42 3.83
N PHE A 130 -9.92 4.42 3.23
CA PHE A 130 -9.70 3.96 1.86
C PHE A 130 -9.25 2.49 1.84
N GLN A 131 -9.99 1.67 1.08
CA GLN A 131 -9.85 0.20 1.10
C GLN A 131 -9.73 -0.44 -0.29
N LYS A 132 -9.39 0.33 -1.32
CA LYS A 132 -9.13 -0.26 -2.63
C LYS A 132 -7.89 -1.16 -2.54
N ILE A 133 -7.97 -2.38 -3.04
CA ILE A 133 -6.86 -3.34 -3.07
C ILE A 133 -6.78 -3.93 -4.48
N THR A 134 -5.63 -3.81 -5.12
CA THR A 134 -5.34 -4.49 -6.41
C THR A 134 -4.35 -5.65 -6.27
N GLY A 135 -3.57 -5.65 -5.17
CA GLY A 135 -2.58 -6.66 -4.81
C GLY A 135 -3.15 -7.77 -3.93
N PHE A 136 -2.54 -8.00 -2.78
CA PHE A 136 -2.98 -9.01 -1.82
C PHE A 136 -4.17 -8.53 -0.98
N LEU A 137 -5.25 -9.30 -0.99
CA LEU A 137 -6.43 -9.06 -0.14
C LEU A 137 -6.44 -10.04 1.03
N ASP A 138 -6.19 -9.54 2.24
CA ASP A 138 -6.47 -10.25 3.49
C ASP A 138 -7.82 -9.78 4.06
N GLU A 139 -8.90 -10.44 3.66
CA GLU A 139 -10.25 -10.10 4.12
C GLU A 139 -10.37 -10.09 5.66
N PRO A 140 -9.87 -11.11 6.40
CA PRO A 140 -9.83 -11.06 7.87
C PRO A 140 -9.16 -9.81 8.45
N SER A 141 -7.96 -9.43 7.99
CA SER A 141 -7.25 -8.26 8.50
C SER A 141 -8.02 -6.98 8.22
N VAL A 142 -8.45 -6.81 6.97
CA VAL A 142 -9.18 -5.62 6.50
C VAL A 142 -10.44 -5.44 7.33
N ALA A 143 -11.24 -6.50 7.50
CA ALA A 143 -12.49 -6.43 8.26
C ALA A 143 -12.27 -6.12 9.75
N ALA A 144 -11.23 -6.69 10.37
CA ALA A 144 -10.91 -6.43 11.77
C ALA A 144 -10.43 -4.99 12.01
N ALA A 145 -9.61 -4.47 11.09
CA ALA A 145 -9.17 -3.08 11.10
C ALA A 145 -10.34 -2.10 10.90
N THR A 146 -11.22 -2.36 9.92
CA THR A 146 -12.42 -1.57 9.66
C THR A 146 -13.28 -1.47 10.91
N THR A 147 -13.59 -2.62 11.51
CA THR A 147 -14.41 -2.69 12.73
C THR A 147 -13.79 -1.87 13.85
N THR A 148 -12.49 -2.01 14.08
CA THR A 148 -11.76 -1.28 15.13
C THR A 148 -11.74 0.22 14.88
N LEU A 149 -11.58 0.66 13.64
CA LEU A 149 -11.58 2.09 13.29
C LEU A 149 -12.96 2.71 13.49
N TYR A 150 -14.06 2.01 13.18
CA TYR A 150 -15.40 2.47 13.51
C TYR A 150 -15.67 2.49 15.02
N GLU A 151 -15.23 1.48 15.77
CA GLU A 151 -15.33 1.49 17.24
C GLU A 151 -14.56 2.66 17.87
N LEU A 152 -13.36 2.95 17.36
CA LEU A 152 -12.58 4.12 17.79
C LEU A 152 -13.28 5.43 17.40
N ALA A 153 -13.84 5.50 16.19
CA ALA A 153 -14.59 6.67 15.74
C ALA A 153 -15.80 6.95 16.63
N ASP A 154 -16.59 5.92 16.95
CA ASP A 154 -17.74 6.02 17.84
C ASP A 154 -17.33 6.43 19.26
N ALA A 155 -16.28 5.82 19.81
CA ALA A 155 -15.80 6.10 21.15
C ALA A 155 -15.22 7.51 21.32
N HIS A 156 -14.67 8.09 20.25
CA HIS A 156 -13.96 9.38 20.28
C HIS A 156 -14.64 10.50 19.49
N GLY A 157 -15.82 10.24 18.91
CA GLY A 157 -16.60 11.23 18.16
C GLY A 157 -15.97 11.64 16.84
N TRP A 158 -15.28 10.72 16.15
CA TRP A 158 -14.70 10.98 14.84
C TRP A 158 -15.75 10.83 13.74
N SER A 159 -15.58 11.57 12.65
CA SER A 159 -16.37 11.41 11.45
C SER A 159 -15.62 10.48 10.50
N LEU A 160 -16.09 9.24 10.32
CA LEU A 160 -15.45 8.23 9.48
C LEU A 160 -16.40 7.79 8.37
N VAL A 161 -15.91 7.76 7.14
CA VAL A 161 -16.58 7.13 6.00
C VAL A 161 -15.60 6.26 5.23
N GLU A 162 -16.12 5.19 4.65
CA GLU A 162 -15.33 4.19 3.95
C GLU A 162 -15.62 4.17 2.46
N THR A 163 -14.60 3.88 1.65
CA THR A 163 -14.77 3.56 0.24
C THR A 163 -13.62 2.72 -0.30
N ASP A 164 -13.94 1.88 -1.29
CA ASP A 164 -12.98 1.17 -2.14
C ASP A 164 -12.88 1.78 -3.55
N ARG A 165 -13.57 2.90 -3.80
CA ARG A 165 -13.57 3.62 -5.08
C ARG A 165 -12.49 4.70 -5.07
N ALA A 166 -11.55 4.63 -6.01
CA ALA A 166 -10.44 5.59 -6.11
C ALA A 166 -10.85 6.94 -6.68
N GLY A 167 -12.03 7.06 -7.31
CA GLY A 167 -12.58 8.34 -7.76
C GLY A 167 -12.79 9.37 -6.65
N VAL A 168 -12.71 8.97 -5.37
CA VAL A 168 -12.65 9.90 -4.22
C VAL A 168 -11.36 10.71 -4.15
N MET A 169 -10.28 10.31 -4.84
CA MET A 169 -8.97 10.98 -4.77
C MET A 169 -8.91 12.21 -5.69
N THR A 170 -9.79 13.18 -5.45
CA THR A 170 -9.82 14.49 -6.11
C THR A 170 -9.53 15.60 -5.11
N PRO A 171 -9.03 16.78 -5.54
CA PRO A 171 -8.81 17.90 -4.64
C PRO A 171 -10.06 18.29 -3.84
N GLU A 172 -11.23 18.30 -4.47
CA GLU A 172 -12.51 18.67 -3.85
C GLU A 172 -12.92 17.68 -2.77
N SER A 173 -12.78 16.39 -3.04
CA SER A 173 -13.11 15.33 -2.09
C SER A 173 -12.11 15.30 -0.93
N LEU A 174 -10.81 15.34 -1.22
CA LEU A 174 -9.75 15.28 -0.22
C LEU A 174 -9.77 16.46 0.75
N ALA A 175 -10.18 17.66 0.30
CA ALA A 175 -10.33 18.84 1.16
C ALA A 175 -11.38 18.66 2.28
N ARG A 176 -12.24 17.64 2.20
CA ARG A 176 -13.24 17.31 3.22
C ARG A 176 -12.67 16.50 4.39
N PHE A 177 -11.44 16.00 4.28
CA PHE A 177 -10.86 15.05 5.23
C PHE A 177 -9.58 15.59 5.87
N ASP A 178 -9.48 15.41 7.18
CA ASP A 178 -8.31 15.79 7.95
C ASP A 178 -7.20 14.72 7.84
N ALA A 179 -7.58 13.44 7.63
CA ALA A 179 -6.67 12.38 7.22
C ALA A 179 -7.33 11.32 6.32
N VAL A 180 -6.51 10.65 5.51
CA VAL A 180 -6.87 9.47 4.72
C VAL A 180 -6.16 8.24 5.29
N ILE A 181 -6.92 7.21 5.60
CA ILE A 181 -6.45 5.94 6.16
C ILE A 181 -6.42 4.89 5.06
N TRP A 182 -5.25 4.37 4.74
CA TRP A 182 -5.07 3.22 3.85
C TRP A 182 -5.07 1.95 4.69
N ASN A 183 -6.22 1.30 4.74
CA ASN A 183 -6.43 0.10 5.55
C ASN A 183 -5.98 -1.14 4.78
N ASN A 184 -4.78 -1.64 5.11
CA ASN A 184 -4.22 -2.85 4.49
C ASN A 184 -4.21 -2.78 2.94
N THR A 185 -4.13 -1.58 2.38
CA THR A 185 -4.14 -1.32 0.94
C THR A 185 -2.90 -1.95 0.30
N SER A 186 -3.09 -2.93 -0.58
CA SER A 186 -2.01 -3.55 -1.36
C SER A 186 -2.22 -3.32 -2.85
N GLY A 187 -1.13 -3.11 -3.58
CA GLY A 187 -1.10 -2.87 -5.01
C GLY A 187 -1.12 -1.40 -5.40
N ASP A 188 -0.93 -1.18 -6.70
CA ASP A 188 -1.09 0.13 -7.31
C ASP A 188 -2.58 0.41 -7.58
N VAL A 189 -3.13 1.35 -6.81
CA VAL A 189 -4.58 1.54 -6.67
C VAL A 189 -5.09 2.86 -7.25
N LEU A 190 -4.21 3.79 -7.62
CA LEU A 190 -4.59 5.14 -8.06
C LEU A 190 -4.15 5.42 -9.50
N THR A 191 -5.01 6.12 -10.26
CA THR A 191 -4.64 6.69 -11.56
C THR A 191 -3.60 7.83 -11.42
N LEU A 192 -3.00 8.30 -12.52
CA LEU A 192 -1.99 9.37 -12.46
C LEU A 192 -2.55 10.68 -11.88
N SER A 193 -3.76 11.08 -12.28
CA SER A 193 -4.44 12.27 -11.74
C SER A 193 -4.79 12.10 -10.26
N GLN A 194 -5.24 10.91 -9.85
CA GLN A 194 -5.53 10.60 -8.45
C GLN A 194 -4.26 10.62 -7.59
N ARG A 195 -3.14 10.08 -8.09
CA ARG A 195 -1.81 10.18 -7.44
C ARG A 195 -1.39 11.63 -7.26
N ALA A 196 -1.58 12.46 -8.29
CA ALA A 196 -1.24 13.88 -8.22
C ALA A 196 -2.08 14.62 -7.17
N ALA A 197 -3.39 14.39 -7.13
CA ALA A 197 -4.30 14.96 -6.13
C ALA A 197 -3.95 14.51 -4.71
N PHE A 198 -3.71 13.20 -4.50
CA PHE A 198 -3.34 12.66 -3.20
C PHE A 198 -1.99 13.20 -2.72
N ARG A 199 -0.99 13.24 -3.60
CA ARG A 199 0.31 13.85 -3.30
C ARG A 199 0.17 15.32 -2.88
N GLN A 200 -0.58 16.11 -3.64
CA GLN A 200 -0.81 17.52 -3.33
C GLN A 200 -1.53 17.69 -1.99
N TYR A 201 -2.55 16.86 -1.71
CA TYR A 201 -3.25 16.86 -0.44
C TYR A 201 -2.27 16.66 0.73
N ILE A 202 -1.40 15.65 0.65
CA ILE A 202 -0.40 15.41 1.69
C ILE A 202 0.57 16.59 1.78
N GLU A 203 1.23 16.98 0.69
CA GLU A 203 2.24 18.05 0.71
C GLU A 203 1.68 19.40 1.20
N ALA A 204 0.38 19.65 1.02
CA ALA A 204 -0.35 20.84 1.47
C ALA A 204 -0.89 20.75 2.91
N GLY A 205 -0.61 19.68 3.64
CA GLY A 205 -1.00 19.56 5.05
C GLY A 205 -2.11 18.57 5.32
N GLY A 206 -2.42 17.64 4.43
CA GLY A 206 -3.28 16.48 4.68
C GLY A 206 -2.60 15.42 5.54
N GLY A 207 -3.41 14.59 6.23
CA GLY A 207 -2.94 13.46 7.01
C GLY A 207 -3.00 12.14 6.24
N PHE A 208 -2.02 11.26 6.46
CA PHE A 208 -1.99 9.89 5.98
C PHE A 208 -1.78 8.92 7.15
N VAL A 209 -2.53 7.82 7.12
CA VAL A 209 -2.39 6.69 8.05
C VAL A 209 -2.29 5.42 7.19
N GLY A 210 -1.12 4.78 7.16
CA GLY A 210 -0.94 3.48 6.50
C GLY A 210 -0.95 2.34 7.51
N ILE A 211 -1.73 1.29 7.25
CA ILE A 211 -1.82 0.10 8.10
C ILE A 211 -1.33 -1.12 7.33
N HIS A 212 -0.33 -1.80 7.88
CA HIS A 212 0.21 -3.10 7.49
C HIS A 212 0.38 -3.26 5.97
N GLY A 213 -0.60 -3.86 5.27
CA GLY A 213 -0.55 -4.05 3.81
C GLY A 213 -0.20 -2.78 3.02
N ALA A 214 -0.56 -1.60 3.53
CA ALA A 214 -0.19 -0.29 2.96
C ALA A 214 1.32 -0.13 2.70
N GLY A 215 2.18 -0.81 3.44
CA GLY A 215 3.64 -0.78 3.25
C GLY A 215 4.25 -2.17 3.13
N GLY A 216 3.48 -3.18 2.71
CA GLY A 216 3.87 -4.59 2.67
C GLY A 216 4.12 -5.18 1.28
N ASP A 217 4.04 -4.39 0.21
CA ASP A 217 4.21 -4.92 -1.14
C ASP A 217 5.69 -5.20 -1.47
N PRO A 218 6.02 -6.32 -2.13
CA PRO A 218 7.38 -6.63 -2.54
C PRO A 218 7.85 -5.78 -3.74
N VAL A 219 6.94 -5.21 -4.53
CA VAL A 219 7.22 -4.28 -5.62
C VAL A 219 6.22 -3.12 -5.60
N TYR A 220 6.73 -1.89 -5.72
CA TYR A 220 5.93 -0.67 -5.81
C TYR A 220 6.09 -0.04 -7.20
N PHE A 221 4.99 0.44 -7.79
CA PHE A 221 4.98 1.14 -9.08
C PHE A 221 4.75 2.65 -8.93
N TRP A 222 5.09 3.18 -7.74
CA TRP A 222 5.00 4.59 -7.40
C TRP A 222 6.07 4.98 -6.36
N ASP A 223 7.24 5.41 -6.84
CA ASP A 223 8.38 5.68 -5.96
C ASP A 223 8.09 6.76 -4.90
N TRP A 224 7.36 7.83 -5.25
CA TRP A 224 7.00 8.87 -4.25
C TRP A 224 6.23 8.29 -3.06
N TYR A 225 5.34 7.31 -3.28
CA TYR A 225 4.62 6.68 -2.19
C TYR A 225 5.57 5.94 -1.24
N VAL A 226 6.40 5.05 -1.77
CA VAL A 226 7.23 4.20 -0.92
C VAL A 226 8.46 4.94 -0.36
N ASP A 227 9.07 5.84 -1.13
CA ASP A 227 10.32 6.51 -0.74
C ASP A 227 10.08 7.84 -0.03
N THR A 228 9.00 8.56 -0.34
CA THR A 228 8.70 9.87 0.28
C THR A 228 7.62 9.74 1.35
N LEU A 229 6.48 9.11 1.05
CA LEU A 229 5.37 9.03 1.99
C LEU A 229 5.64 8.04 3.13
N LEU A 230 5.99 6.80 2.79
CA LEU A 230 6.38 5.78 3.79
C LEU A 230 7.83 5.97 4.23
N GLY A 231 8.74 6.15 3.26
CA GLY A 231 10.18 6.30 3.41
C GLY A 231 10.93 5.03 3.82
N ALA A 232 10.34 3.87 3.53
CA ALA A 232 10.95 2.56 3.68
C ALA A 232 10.38 1.61 2.62
N ARG A 233 11.24 0.78 2.00
CA ARG A 233 10.84 -0.26 1.04
C ARG A 233 10.80 -1.61 1.73
N PHE A 234 9.66 -2.28 1.71
CA PHE A 234 9.49 -3.64 2.22
C PHE A 234 10.42 -4.62 1.51
N ILE A 235 11.03 -5.55 2.27
CA ILE A 235 11.88 -6.61 1.70
C ILE A 235 11.40 -8.02 2.03
N GLY A 236 10.49 -8.17 3.00
CA GLY A 236 10.02 -9.48 3.41
C GLY A 236 9.41 -9.45 4.81
N HIS A 237 8.81 -10.58 5.17
CA HIS A 237 8.22 -10.80 6.48
C HIS A 237 8.62 -12.18 7.02
N SER A 238 8.53 -12.35 8.33
CA SER A 238 8.74 -13.65 8.98
C SER A 238 7.93 -14.74 8.27
N SER A 239 8.55 -15.89 7.96
CA SER A 239 7.90 -16.96 7.17
C SER A 239 8.01 -18.34 7.80
N ASP A 240 8.96 -18.58 8.70
CA ASP A 240 9.14 -19.87 9.37
C ASP A 240 9.51 -19.71 10.86
N PRO A 241 8.50 -19.67 11.77
CA PRO A 241 7.06 -19.55 11.48
C PRO A 241 6.68 -18.14 10.98
N GLN A 242 5.58 -18.05 10.21
CA GLN A 242 5.08 -16.76 9.71
C GLN A 242 4.64 -15.83 10.85
N PHE A 243 3.76 -16.34 11.71
CA PHE A 243 3.27 -15.64 12.89
C PHE A 243 4.04 -16.11 14.12
N GLN A 244 4.55 -15.16 14.88
CA GLN A 244 5.32 -15.45 16.08
C GLN A 244 5.31 -14.30 17.08
N ASP A 245 5.60 -14.64 18.32
CA ASP A 245 5.79 -13.67 19.38
C ASP A 245 7.06 -12.87 19.12
N ALA A 246 6.95 -11.55 19.09
CA ALA A 246 8.10 -10.65 19.20
C ALA A 246 7.80 -9.56 20.23
N LYS A 247 8.87 -9.07 20.85
CA LYS A 247 8.81 -7.97 21.81
C LYS A 247 8.91 -6.65 21.04
N ILE A 248 7.84 -5.88 21.09
CA ILE A 248 7.79 -4.48 20.66
C ILE A 248 8.44 -3.62 21.75
N VAL A 249 9.27 -2.66 21.35
CA VAL A 249 9.87 -1.64 22.20
C VAL A 249 9.31 -0.28 21.78
N VAL A 250 8.73 0.46 22.72
CA VAL A 250 8.16 1.80 22.48
C VAL A 250 9.23 2.86 22.68
N GLU A 251 9.37 3.75 21.71
CA GLU A 251 10.22 4.92 21.77
C GLU A 251 9.39 6.17 22.14
N GLN A 252 9.85 6.90 23.14
CA GLN A 252 9.25 8.17 23.51
C GLN A 252 9.66 9.25 22.51
N SER A 253 8.69 10.03 22.03
CA SER A 253 8.94 11.10 21.06
C SER A 253 8.06 12.33 21.30
N SER A 254 8.38 13.43 20.62
CA SER A 254 7.59 14.67 20.69
C SER A 254 6.17 14.55 20.12
N THR A 255 5.90 13.50 19.34
CA THR A 255 4.58 13.22 18.75
C THR A 255 3.54 12.82 19.80
N ARG A 256 3.98 12.40 21.00
CA ARG A 256 3.16 11.85 22.10
C ARG A 256 2.38 10.59 21.76
N ILE A 257 2.58 10.00 20.58
CA ILE A 257 2.03 8.69 20.25
C ILE A 257 2.61 7.66 21.22
N ALA A 258 1.75 6.79 21.76
CA ALA A 258 2.13 5.74 22.70
C ALA A 258 2.75 6.22 24.03
N GLN A 259 2.61 7.51 24.39
CA GLN A 259 3.16 8.07 25.63
C GLN A 259 2.65 7.35 26.90
N ASP A 260 1.42 6.85 26.85
CA ASP A 260 0.74 6.19 27.97
C ASP A 260 0.91 4.66 27.93
N LEU A 261 1.59 4.12 26.91
CA LEU A 261 1.88 2.69 26.82
C LEU A 261 3.09 2.33 27.68
N ALA A 262 3.13 1.08 28.12
CA ALA A 262 4.33 0.51 28.72
C ALA A 262 5.52 0.61 27.73
N PRO A 263 6.78 0.63 28.22
CA PRO A 263 7.96 0.73 27.36
C PRO A 263 8.10 -0.38 26.28
N GLY A 264 7.27 -1.41 26.35
CA GLY A 264 7.19 -2.46 25.36
C GLY A 264 6.18 -3.52 25.75
N TRP A 265 5.82 -4.38 24.80
CA TRP A 265 5.02 -5.57 25.05
C TRP A 265 5.31 -6.65 24.02
N THR A 266 4.97 -7.90 24.37
CA THR A 266 5.00 -9.00 23.40
C THR A 266 3.67 -9.12 22.69
N LEU A 267 3.73 -9.24 21.38
CA LEU A 267 2.57 -9.43 20.50
C LEU A 267 2.85 -10.62 19.57
N HIS A 268 1.81 -11.36 19.17
CA HIS A 268 1.93 -12.46 18.23
C HIS A 268 1.43 -12.03 16.86
N GLU A 269 2.34 -11.84 15.90
CA GLU A 269 2.03 -11.18 14.62
C GLU A 269 2.98 -11.64 13.51
N GLU A 270 2.74 -11.19 12.27
CA GLU A 270 3.69 -11.23 11.16
C GLU A 270 4.58 -9.98 11.17
N TRP A 271 5.90 -10.17 11.10
CA TRP A 271 6.85 -9.08 11.27
C TRP A 271 7.52 -8.70 9.97
N TYR A 272 7.25 -7.47 9.52
CA TYR A 272 7.84 -6.90 8.31
C TYR A 272 9.25 -6.42 8.55
N SER A 273 10.09 -6.57 7.52
CA SER A 273 11.41 -5.96 7.45
C SER A 273 11.52 -5.07 6.22
N PHE A 274 12.33 -4.03 6.33
CA PHE A 274 12.51 -3.01 5.30
C PHE A 274 13.98 -2.93 4.89
N ALA A 275 14.22 -2.45 3.66
CA ALA A 275 15.56 -2.38 3.08
C ALA A 275 16.51 -1.48 3.89
N ASN A 276 15.97 -0.43 4.51
CA ASN A 276 16.70 0.48 5.40
C ASN A 276 15.77 0.89 6.54
N SER A 277 16.35 1.33 7.67
CA SER A 277 15.57 1.94 8.73
C SER A 277 14.95 3.26 8.23
N PRO A 278 13.62 3.48 8.38
CA PRO A 278 12.98 4.75 8.04
C PRO A 278 13.55 5.95 8.83
N ARG A 279 14.25 5.69 9.94
CA ARG A 279 14.95 6.72 10.71
C ARG A 279 16.03 7.41 9.89
N GLU A 280 16.72 6.66 9.02
CA GLU A 280 17.79 7.19 8.17
C GLU A 280 17.29 8.19 7.14
N SER A 281 16.02 8.09 6.74
CA SER A 281 15.36 9.02 5.84
C SER A 281 14.63 10.16 6.57
N GLY A 282 14.73 10.25 7.91
CA GLY A 282 14.14 11.33 8.71
C GLY A 282 12.79 11.02 9.37
N ALA A 283 12.40 9.74 9.49
CA ALA A 283 11.21 9.38 10.25
C ALA A 283 11.45 9.50 11.76
N THR A 284 10.41 9.89 12.49
CA THR A 284 10.35 9.75 13.95
C THR A 284 9.76 8.37 14.27
N VAL A 285 10.62 7.47 14.77
CA VAL A 285 10.23 6.10 15.15
C VAL A 285 9.44 6.13 16.46
N ILE A 286 8.35 5.37 16.49
CA ILE A 286 7.45 5.24 17.65
C ILE A 286 7.63 3.88 18.31
N ALA A 287 7.85 2.83 17.51
CA ALA A 287 8.11 1.50 18.04
C ALA A 287 9.01 0.67 17.11
N THR A 288 9.83 -0.17 17.73
CA THR A 288 10.76 -1.10 17.09
C THR A 288 10.51 -2.54 17.56
N LEU A 289 11.09 -3.51 16.86
CA LEU A 289 11.16 -4.90 17.32
C LEU A 289 12.50 -5.20 18.01
N ASP A 290 12.45 -5.94 19.10
CA ASP A 290 13.60 -6.62 19.67
C ASP A 290 13.91 -7.87 18.83
N GLU A 291 14.87 -7.73 17.91
CA GLU A 291 15.34 -8.79 17.01
C GLU A 291 15.84 -10.06 17.73
N GLY A 292 16.18 -9.98 19.01
CA GLY A 292 16.57 -11.14 19.81
C GLY A 292 15.38 -11.97 20.32
N SER A 293 14.16 -11.48 20.14
CA SER A 293 12.95 -12.10 20.68
C SER A 293 12.24 -13.06 19.72
N TYR A 294 12.64 -13.12 18.44
CA TYR A 294 11.95 -13.90 17.41
C TYR A 294 12.89 -14.37 16.27
N SER A 295 12.39 -15.22 15.37
CA SER A 295 13.09 -15.73 14.19
C SER A 295 13.02 -14.75 13.02
N LEU A 296 14.19 -14.27 12.58
CA LEU A 296 14.39 -13.33 11.45
C LEU A 296 14.56 -14.04 10.11
N VAL A 297 13.79 -15.11 9.89
CA VAL A 297 13.88 -15.92 8.67
C VAL A 297 12.67 -15.68 7.79
N GLY A 298 12.92 -15.08 6.64
CA GLY A 298 11.95 -14.88 5.57
C GLY A 298 11.87 -16.08 4.63
N ARG A 299 11.04 -15.93 3.60
CA ARG A 299 10.82 -16.96 2.59
C ARG A 299 12.15 -17.40 1.98
N GLY A 300 12.33 -18.71 1.84
CA GLY A 300 13.53 -19.28 1.21
C GLY A 300 14.82 -19.10 2.03
N GLY A 301 14.72 -18.81 3.33
CA GLY A 301 15.89 -18.61 4.19
C GLY A 301 16.48 -17.20 4.13
N GLN A 302 15.73 -16.22 3.59
CA GLN A 302 16.14 -14.82 3.57
C GLN A 302 16.43 -14.31 4.98
N ASP A 303 17.57 -13.63 5.14
CA ASP A 303 17.90 -12.92 6.38
C ASP A 303 17.13 -11.60 6.43
N LEU A 304 16.27 -11.46 7.44
CA LEU A 304 15.40 -10.29 7.63
C LEU A 304 15.95 -9.28 8.64
N ARG A 305 17.18 -9.47 9.11
CA ARG A 305 17.80 -8.57 10.09
C ARG A 305 18.00 -7.16 9.55
N MET A 306 17.58 -6.17 10.34
CA MET A 306 17.76 -4.75 10.11
C MET A 306 18.73 -4.11 11.13
N GLY A 307 18.85 -4.66 12.33
CA GLY A 307 19.59 -4.06 13.45
C GLY A 307 18.79 -2.96 14.16
N ASP A 308 18.46 -1.86 13.47
CA ASP A 308 17.38 -0.95 13.87
C ASP A 308 16.11 -1.39 13.13
N HIS A 309 15.15 -1.96 13.86
CA HIS A 309 13.95 -2.58 13.29
C HIS A 309 12.65 -1.79 13.59
N PRO A 310 12.45 -0.55 13.07
CA PRO A 310 11.19 0.16 13.21
C PRO A 310 10.01 -0.57 12.60
N ILE A 311 8.90 -0.62 13.33
CA ILE A 311 7.62 -1.16 12.86
C ILE A 311 6.50 -0.14 12.90
N VAL A 312 6.65 0.96 13.63
CA VAL A 312 5.70 2.08 13.66
C VAL A 312 6.49 3.38 13.67
N TRP A 313 6.16 4.29 12.76
CA TRP A 313 6.84 5.58 12.66
C TRP A 313 5.93 6.67 12.11
N THR A 314 6.43 7.90 12.23
CA THR A 314 5.84 9.09 11.64
C THR A 314 6.84 9.82 10.76
N ARG A 315 6.35 10.57 9.78
CA ARG A 315 7.15 11.46 8.93
C ARG A 315 6.34 12.70 8.56
N CYS A 316 7.05 13.80 8.37
CA CYS A 316 6.54 15.00 7.72
C CYS A 316 6.83 14.98 6.22
N VAL A 317 5.82 15.28 5.39
CA VAL A 317 5.94 15.38 3.93
C VAL A 317 5.37 16.71 3.49
N GLY A 318 6.25 17.67 3.19
CA GLY A 318 5.84 19.07 3.08
C GLY A 318 5.21 19.54 4.40
N GLN A 319 3.96 19.99 4.35
CA GLN A 319 3.19 20.36 5.53
C GLN A 319 2.38 19.18 6.12
N GLY A 320 2.31 18.06 5.40
CA GLY A 320 1.50 16.89 5.76
C GLY A 320 2.18 15.93 6.71
N ARG A 321 1.37 14.99 7.21
CA ARG A 321 1.76 14.02 8.23
C ARG A 321 1.49 12.61 7.75
N SER A 322 2.51 11.78 7.81
CA SER A 322 2.45 10.36 7.48
C SER A 322 2.66 9.57 8.77
N PHE A 323 1.66 8.81 9.19
CA PHE A 323 1.80 7.77 10.22
C PHE A 323 1.70 6.42 9.54
N TYR A 324 2.62 5.51 9.87
CA TYR A 324 2.59 4.14 9.37
C TYR A 324 2.79 3.15 10.52
N SER A 325 1.98 2.09 10.52
CA SER A 325 2.10 0.94 11.42
C SER A 325 2.16 -0.34 10.60
N ALA A 326 3.27 -1.08 10.70
CA ALA A 326 3.43 -2.41 10.12
C ALA A 326 2.65 -3.51 10.87
N ILE A 327 2.09 -3.21 12.04
CA ILE A 327 1.24 -4.14 12.79
C ILE A 327 -0.16 -4.13 12.17
N GLY A 328 -0.69 -5.31 11.79
CA GLY A 328 -2.08 -5.39 11.34
C GLY A 328 -2.54 -6.63 10.57
N HIS A 329 -1.71 -7.66 10.34
CA HIS A 329 -2.15 -8.88 9.64
C HIS A 329 -3.18 -9.64 10.47
N ARG A 330 -2.87 -10.00 11.71
CA ARG A 330 -3.77 -10.90 12.43
C ARG A 330 -4.97 -10.15 12.99
N PRO A 331 -6.21 -10.63 12.79
CA PRO A 331 -7.39 -10.03 13.41
C PRO A 331 -7.29 -9.86 14.93
N GLN A 332 -6.53 -10.74 15.59
CA GLN A 332 -6.37 -10.74 17.05
C GLN A 332 -5.64 -9.50 17.59
N VAL A 333 -4.79 -8.83 16.80
CA VAL A 333 -4.08 -7.63 17.30
C VAL A 333 -5.01 -6.46 17.53
N TYR A 334 -6.14 -6.44 16.83
CA TYR A 334 -7.15 -5.39 16.95
C TYR A 334 -7.99 -5.49 18.25
N ALA A 335 -7.90 -6.62 18.97
CA ALA A 335 -8.42 -6.78 20.32
C ALA A 335 -7.41 -6.38 21.42
N ASP A 336 -6.16 -6.10 21.05
CA ASP A 336 -5.13 -5.66 21.99
C ASP A 336 -5.26 -4.15 22.26
N GLU A 337 -5.61 -3.78 23.50
CA GLU A 337 -5.78 -2.38 23.90
C GLU A 337 -4.54 -1.51 23.66
N ARG A 338 -3.34 -2.09 23.69
CA ARG A 338 -2.09 -1.35 23.42
C ARG A 338 -2.00 -1.01 21.94
N HIS A 339 -2.34 -1.96 21.07
CA HIS A 339 -2.39 -1.72 19.62
C HIS A 339 -3.53 -0.75 19.26
N ARG A 340 -4.71 -0.89 19.87
CA ARG A 340 -5.82 0.06 19.68
C ARG A 340 -5.44 1.48 20.11
N SER A 341 -4.77 1.63 21.26
CA SER A 341 -4.28 2.95 21.71
C SER A 341 -3.24 3.52 20.75
N LEU A 342 -2.31 2.70 20.25
CA LEU A 342 -1.31 3.11 19.27
C LEU A 342 -1.95 3.61 17.97
N LEU A 343 -2.91 2.84 17.41
CA LEU A 343 -3.66 3.26 16.23
C LEU A 343 -4.42 4.56 16.48
N LYS A 344 -5.10 4.65 17.62
CA LYS A 344 -5.87 5.84 17.99
C LYS A 344 -4.99 7.10 18.05
N ASP A 345 -3.86 7.01 18.76
CA ASP A 345 -2.94 8.14 18.89
C ASP A 345 -2.32 8.51 17.53
N GLY A 346 -1.97 7.50 16.71
CA GLY A 346 -1.45 7.70 15.36
C GLY A 346 -2.43 8.41 14.42
N VAL A 347 -3.71 7.99 14.43
CA VAL A 347 -4.79 8.65 13.65
C VAL A 347 -4.97 10.10 14.10
N LEU A 348 -5.04 10.36 15.41
CA LEU A 348 -5.18 11.71 15.94
C LEU A 348 -4.00 12.60 15.58
N TRP A 349 -2.77 12.08 15.66
CA TRP A 349 -1.58 12.81 15.26
C TRP A 349 -1.57 13.12 13.76
N ALA A 350 -1.93 12.17 12.90
CA ALA A 350 -1.98 12.40 11.46
C ALA A 350 -3.05 13.43 11.07
N ALA A 351 -4.22 13.39 11.73
CA ALA A 351 -5.35 14.26 11.42
C ALA A 351 -5.24 15.69 11.99
N GLY A 352 -4.47 15.90 13.07
CA GLY A 352 -4.44 17.20 13.77
C GLY A 352 -3.08 17.67 14.28
N GLY A 353 -2.01 16.88 14.10
CA GLY A 353 -0.66 17.26 14.49
C GLY A 353 -0.10 18.40 13.64
N ALA A 354 0.95 19.05 14.13
CA ALA A 354 1.76 19.96 13.33
C ALA A 354 3.09 19.29 12.99
N CYS A 355 3.51 19.41 11.74
CA CYS A 355 4.86 19.08 11.35
C CYS A 355 5.78 20.24 11.74
N ALA A 356 6.56 20.04 12.81
CA ALA A 356 7.38 21.06 13.44
C ALA A 356 8.69 21.35 12.67
N ASP A 357 8.64 21.40 11.34
CA ASP A 357 9.79 21.69 10.47
C ASP A 357 9.41 22.57 9.26
N THR A 358 8.56 23.56 9.49
CA THR A 358 8.46 24.72 8.58
C THR A 358 8.88 25.98 9.34
N GLN A 359 10.19 26.17 9.44
CA GLN A 359 10.80 27.50 9.59
C GLN A 359 11.41 27.93 8.27
#